data_AF-A0A949YMB8-F1
#
_entry.id   AF-A0A949YMB8-F1
#
_cell.length_a   1.000
_cell.length_b   1.000
_cell.length_c   1.000
_cell.angle_alpha   90.00
_cell.angle_beta   90.00
_cell.angle_gamma   90.00
#
_symmetry.space_group_name_H-M   'P 1'
#
loop_
_entity.id
_entity.type
_entity.pdbx_description
1 polymer ?
#
loop_
_entity_poly.entity_id
_entity_poly.type
_entity_poly.pdbx_seq_one_letter_code
_entity_poly.pdbx_strand_id
1 'polypeptide(L)'
;MAQAIVNPEEIRRFAARLKQFNNDLMNQLTVLHGQVSGLGQSWRDREHDKFVEEFEQTMQVVKRFVDATNQHIPFLMRKADRADEYLQQR
;
A
#
# COMPACT_ATOMS: atom_id res chain seq x y z
N MET A 1 -29.44 16.86 3.35
CA MET A 1 -27.97 16.73 3.45
C MET A 1 -27.68 15.34 3.97
N ALA A 2 -27.05 14.47 3.18
CA ALA A 2 -26.74 13.11 3.63
C ALA A 2 -25.73 13.21 4.78
N GLN A 3 -26.20 13.06 6.02
CA GLN A 3 -25.35 12.84 7.19
C GLN A 3 -24.60 11.53 6.94
N ALA A 4 -23.38 11.62 6.42
CA ALA A 4 -22.48 10.49 6.45
C ALA A 4 -22.20 10.20 7.92
N ILE A 5 -22.67 9.06 8.41
CA ILE A 5 -22.26 8.50 9.69
C ILE A 5 -20.78 8.13 9.50
N VAL A 6 -19.89 9.06 9.82
CA VAL A 6 -18.44 8.84 9.82
C VAL A 6 -18.05 8.53 11.25
N ASN A 7 -17.48 7.35 11.47
CA ASN A 7 -16.80 7.01 12.72
C ASN A 7 -15.33 7.42 12.60
N PRO A 8 -14.87 8.50 13.29
CA PRO A 8 -13.48 8.97 13.22
C PRO A 8 -12.47 7.87 13.56
N GLU A 9 -12.82 7.03 14.55
CA GLU A 9 -11.95 5.98 15.03
C GLU A 9 -11.78 4.85 13.99
N GLU A 10 -12.82 4.53 13.22
CA GLU A 10 -12.68 3.59 12.09
C GLU A 10 -11.73 4.10 11.02
N ILE A 11 -11.78 5.40 10.70
CA ILE A 11 -10.89 6.02 9.72
C ILE A 11 -9.44 5.99 10.22
N ARG A 12 -9.19 6.35 11.49
CA ARG A 12 -7.84 6.29 12.10
C ARG A 12 -7.29 4.87 12.08
N ARG A 13 -8.09 3.88 12.49
CA ARG A 13 -7.70 2.46 12.45
C ARG A 13 -7.39 1.99 11.04
N PHE A 14 -8.19 2.38 10.05
CA PHE A 14 -7.92 2.04 8.65
C PHE A 14 -6.62 2.69 8.15
N ALA A 15 -6.39 3.97 8.40
CA ALA A 15 -5.17 4.67 8.00
C ALA A 15 -3.91 4.04 8.62
N ALA A 16 -3.97 3.66 9.91
CA ALA A 16 -2.89 2.96 10.58
C ALA A 16 -2.61 1.59 9.95
N ARG A 17 -3.67 0.80 9.69
CA ARG A 17 -3.55 -0.50 9.01
C ARG A 17 -2.98 -0.37 7.60
N LEU A 18 -3.43 0.62 6.83
CA LEU A 18 -2.93 0.88 5.48
C LEU A 18 -1.43 1.20 5.49
N LYS A 19 -0.98 2.01 6.46
CA LYS A 19 0.45 2.34 6.62
C LYS A 19 1.28 1.10 6.93
N GLN A 20 0.81 0.26 7.85
CA GLN A 20 1.49 -0.99 8.18
C GLN A 20 1.53 -1.94 6.98
N PHE A 21 0.39 -2.14 6.32
CA PHE A 21 0.29 -2.95 5.11
C PHE A 21 1.30 -2.52 4.03
N ASN A 22 1.40 -1.22 3.76
CA ASN A 22 2.33 -0.68 2.79
C ASN A 22 3.79 -1.02 3.11
N ASN A 23 4.19 -0.91 4.38
CA ASN A 23 5.54 -1.26 4.82
C ASN A 23 5.80 -2.76 4.68
N ASP A 24 4.87 -3.59 5.15
CA ASP A 24 5.00 -5.04 5.11
C ASP A 24 5.07 -5.55 3.66
N LEU A 25 4.25 -5.00 2.77
CA LEU A 25 4.25 -5.31 1.35
C LEU A 25 5.58 -4.96 0.69
N MET A 26 6.13 -3.77 0.93
CA MET A 26 7.42 -3.37 0.37
C MET A 26 8.59 -4.24 0.85
N ASN A 27 8.57 -4.63 2.12
CA ASN A 27 9.56 -5.54 2.69
C ASN A 27 9.50 -6.92 2.01
N GLN A 28 8.29 -7.50 1.87
CA GLN A 28 8.09 -8.78 1.21
C GLN A 28 8.50 -8.76 -0.27
N LEU A 29 8.17 -7.68 -0.99
CA LEU A 29 8.57 -7.52 -2.39
C LEU A 29 10.08 -7.40 -2.56
N THR A 30 10.77 -6.74 -1.64
CA THR A 30 12.23 -6.64 -1.65
C THR A 30 12.88 -8.02 -1.51
N VAL A 31 12.38 -8.84 -0.59
CA VAL A 31 12.85 -10.23 -0.41
C VAL A 31 12.58 -11.06 -1.67
N LEU A 32 11.37 -10.99 -2.20
CA LEU A 32 10.98 -11.77 -3.38
C LEU A 32 11.79 -11.39 -4.63
N HIS A 33 12.05 -10.10 -4.82
CA HIS A 33 12.92 -9.61 -5.91
C HIS A 33 14.34 -10.21 -5.82
N GLY A 34 14.90 -10.30 -4.61
CA GLY A 34 16.19 -10.97 -4.39
C GLY A 34 16.16 -12.45 -4.77
N GLN A 35 15.06 -13.16 -4.47
CA GLN A 35 14.88 -14.56 -4.83
C GLN A 35 14.78 -14.75 -6.35
N VAL A 36 13.98 -13.93 -7.04
CA VAL A 36 13.85 -13.94 -8.50
C VAL A 36 15.20 -13.65 -9.18
N SER A 37 15.95 -12.67 -8.68
CA SER A 37 17.31 -12.39 -9.16
C SER A 37 18.26 -13.58 -8.98
N GLY A 38 18.12 -14.32 -7.87
CA GLY A 38 18.90 -15.53 -7.60
C GLY A 38 18.54 -16.72 -8.50
N LEU A 39 17.28 -16.86 -8.92
CA LEU A 39 16.83 -17.94 -9.80
C LEU A 39 17.55 -17.94 -11.16
N GLY A 40 18.02 -16.78 -11.63
CA GLY A 40 18.85 -16.67 -12.84
C GLY A 40 20.18 -17.45 -12.77
N GLN A 41 20.57 -17.97 -11.60
CA GLN A 41 21.71 -18.87 -11.49
C GLN A 41 21.40 -20.30 -11.95
N SER A 42 20.19 -20.79 -11.71
CA SER A 42 19.76 -22.17 -12.00
C SER A 42 18.75 -22.27 -13.15
N TRP A 43 18.13 -21.16 -13.54
CA TRP A 43 17.14 -21.08 -14.61
C TRP A 43 17.57 -19.99 -15.60
N ARG A 44 18.05 -20.40 -16.78
CA ARG A 44 18.69 -19.52 -17.78
C ARG A 44 18.16 -19.80 -19.18
N ASP A 45 16.89 -19.48 -19.39
CA ASP A 45 16.24 -19.55 -20.69
C ASP A 45 15.38 -18.30 -20.94
N ARG A 46 14.76 -18.24 -22.12
CA ARG A 46 13.91 -17.10 -22.51
C ARG A 46 12.65 -16.97 -21.66
N GLU A 47 12.16 -18.06 -21.07
CA GLU A 47 10.97 -18.01 -20.23
C GLU A 47 11.30 -17.35 -18.89
N HIS A 48 12.48 -17.63 -18.34
CA HIS A 48 13.01 -16.90 -17.19
C HIS A 48 13.12 -15.40 -17.47
N ASP A 49 13.71 -15.02 -18.61
CA ASP A 49 13.86 -13.59 -18.96
C ASP A 49 12.50 -12.88 -19.06
N LYS A 50 11.52 -13.54 -19.71
CA LYS A 50 10.15 -13.03 -19.81
C LYS A 50 9.47 -12.90 -18.45
N PHE A 51 9.64 -13.89 -17.58
CA PHE A 51 9.08 -13.86 -16.24
C PHE A 51 9.67 -12.71 -15.40
N VAL A 52 10.99 -12.50 -15.46
CA VAL A 52 11.66 -11.39 -14.76
C VAL A 52 11.12 -10.05 -15.26
N GLU A 53 10.94 -9.89 -16.58
CA GLU A 53 10.37 -8.66 -17.13
C GLU A 53 8.95 -8.38 -16.61
N GLU A 54 8.05 -9.37 -16.68
CA GLU A 54 6.68 -9.25 -16.17
C GLU A 54 6.64 -8.98 -14.66
N PHE A 55 7.54 -9.62 -13.91
CA PHE A 55 7.72 -9.41 -12.47
C PHE A 55 8.13 -7.97 -12.15
N GLU A 56 9.15 -7.43 -12.83
CA GLU A 56 9.61 -6.05 -12.64
C GLU A 56 8.51 -5.02 -12.99
N GLN A 57 7.79 -5.25 -14.09
CA GLN A 57 6.67 -4.39 -14.48
C GLN A 57 5.59 -4.35 -13.38
N THR A 58 5.26 -5.52 -12.82
CA THR A 58 4.29 -5.63 -11.72
C THR A 58 4.77 -4.93 -10.47
N MET A 59 6.06 -5.07 -10.12
CA MET A 59 6.65 -4.37 -8.98
C MET A 59 6.53 -2.84 -9.09
N GLN A 60 6.68 -2.28 -10.30
CA GLN A 60 6.50 -0.84 -10.49
C GLN A 60 5.06 -0.40 -10.23
N VAL A 61 4.07 -1.18 -10.65
CA VAL A 61 2.66 -0.89 -10.36
C VAL A 61 2.40 -0.92 -8.86
N VAL A 62 2.93 -1.91 -8.14
CA VAL A 62 2.75 -2.01 -6.69
C VAL A 62 3.44 -0.86 -5.95
N LYS A 63 4.65 -0.46 -6.36
CA LYS A 63 5.34 0.73 -5.81
C LYS A 63 4.48 1.98 -5.96
N ARG A 64 3.89 2.21 -7.14
CA ARG A 64 2.98 3.35 -7.37
C ARG A 64 1.74 3.31 -6.47
N PHE A 65 1.17 2.12 -6.24
CA PHE A 65 0.05 1.96 -5.31
C PHE A 65 0.45 2.33 -3.87
N VAL A 66 1.60 1.84 -3.40
CA VAL A 66 2.14 2.16 -2.07
C VAL A 66 2.38 3.66 -1.91
N ASP A 67 2.96 4.31 -2.92
CA ASP A 67 3.20 5.76 -2.91
C ASP A 67 1.88 6.55 -2.85
N ALA A 68 0.92 6.21 -3.72
CA ALA A 68 -0.38 6.88 -3.76
C ALA A 68 -1.14 6.75 -2.42
N THR A 69 -1.12 5.56 -1.81
CA THR A 69 -1.80 5.32 -0.53
C THR A 69 -1.06 5.98 0.65
N ASN A 70 0.27 5.99 0.65
CA ASN A 70 1.06 6.75 1.63
C ASN A 70 0.77 8.26 1.58
N GLN A 71 0.62 8.82 0.39
CA GLN A 71 0.21 10.23 0.22
C GLN A 71 -1.23 10.49 0.68
N HIS A 72 -2.11 9.48 0.63
CA HIS A 72 -3.51 9.61 1.03
C HIS A 72 -3.73 9.44 2.55
N ILE A 73 -2.85 8.75 3.26
CA ILE A 73 -2.96 8.53 4.73
C ILE A 73 -3.16 9.85 5.51
N PRO A 74 -2.39 10.93 5.28
CA PRO A 74 -2.61 12.21 5.96
C PRO A 74 -4.01 12.81 5.70
N PHE A 75 -4.57 12.59 4.52
CA PHE A 75 -5.94 13.03 4.22
C PHE A 75 -6.97 12.27 5.06
N LEU A 76 -6.81 10.95 5.24
CA LEU A 76 -7.68 10.14 6.09
C LEU A 76 -7.62 10.62 7.55
N MET A 77 -6.42 10.93 8.06
CA MET A 77 -6.25 11.46 9.42
C MET A 77 -6.98 12.80 9.60
N ARG A 78 -6.77 13.77 8.69
CA ARG A 78 -7.48 15.05 8.73
C ARG A 78 -8.99 14.90 8.62
N LYS A 79 -9.47 13.91 7.86
CA LYS A 79 -10.90 13.61 7.74
C LYS A 79 -11.48 13.07 9.04
N ALA A 80 -10.74 12.22 9.75
CA ALA A 80 -11.12 11.74 11.07
C ALA A 80 -11.18 12.89 12.08
N ASP A 81 -10.17 13.76 12.12
CA ASP A 81 -10.10 14.87 13.08
C ASP A 81 -11.28 15.82 12.92
N ARG A 82 -11.61 16.21 11.68
CA ARG A 82 -12.81 17.03 11.42
C ARG A 82 -14.10 16.36 11.85
N ALA A 83 -14.23 15.04 11.61
CA ALA A 83 -15.44 14.31 12.01
C ALA A 83 -15.56 14.24 13.55
N ASP A 84 -14.46 14.13 14.26
CA ASP A 84 -14.39 14.15 15.73
C ASP A 84 -14.83 15.52 16.28
N GLU A 85 -14.32 16.61 15.70
CA GLU A 85 -14.72 17.99 16.03
C GLU A 85 -16.24 18.21 15.86
N TYR A 86 -16.81 17.72 14.76
CA TYR A 86 -18.26 17.82 14.51
C TYR A 86 -19.11 17.01 15.52
N LEU A 87 -18.61 15.86 15.97
CA LEU A 87 -19.31 15.04 16.96
C LEU A 87 -19.23 15.63 18.37
N GLN A 88 -18.14 16.31 18.72
CA GLN A 88 -17.98 16.99 20.01
C GLN A 88 -18.79 18.29 20.13
N GLN A 89 -19.10 18.94 19.01
CA GLN A 89 -19.92 20.16 18.96
C GLN A 89 -21.43 19.90 19.00
N ARG A 90 -21.87 18.63 18.97
CA ARG A 90 -23.28 18.21 18.95
C ARG A 90 -23.71 17.65 20.28
#